data_AF-A0A7S3YC84-F1
#
_entry.id   AF-A0A7S3YC84-F1
#
_cell.length_a   1.000
_cell.length_b   1.000
_cell.length_c   1.000
_cell.angle_alpha   90.00
_cell.angle_beta   90.00
_cell.angle_gamma   90.00
#
_symmetry.space_group_name_H-M   'P 1'
#
loop_
_entity.id
_entity.type
_entity.pdbx_description
1 polymer ?
#
loop_
_entity_poly.entity_id
_entity_poly.type
_entity_poly.pdbx_seq_one_letter_code
_entity_poly.pdbx_strand_id
1 'polypeptide(L)'
;KLEEGVLLLHQRLTNLGLREHEINGDGNCQFRSFSYEMYGTDRYHLAVRRKAVEYMRANRDDFAVFFSGRRGFDSYLTQLQRPKQWGDELTLRAISDCYGVQVHVLTSNPENWYLRYDPPGPAARGERRQLFLCYVAPVHYSVLAPCQEEGEAAA
;
A
#
# COMPACT_ATOMS: atom_id res chain seq x y z
N LYS A 1 14.37 4.44 -17.06
CA LYS A 1 12.99 4.53 -16.49
C LYS A 1 12.83 3.75 -15.20
N LEU A 2 12.86 2.42 -15.20
CA LEU A 2 12.73 1.66 -13.93
C LEU A 2 13.94 1.87 -13.00
N GLU A 3 15.15 1.74 -13.53
CA GLU A 3 16.39 1.98 -12.77
C GLU A 3 16.46 3.41 -12.20
N GLU A 4 16.09 4.41 -13.01
CA GLU A 4 15.97 5.81 -12.56
C GLU A 4 14.98 5.96 -11.40
N GLY A 5 13.83 5.27 -11.46
CA GLY A 5 12.84 5.26 -10.39
C GLY A 5 13.36 4.61 -9.11
N VAL A 6 14.07 3.48 -9.23
CA VAL A 6 14.72 2.81 -8.10
C VAL A 6 15.76 3.72 -7.44
N LEU A 7 16.63 4.35 -8.23
CA LEU A 7 17.64 5.28 -7.74
C LEU A 7 17.01 6.50 -7.05
N LEU A 8 15.96 7.07 -7.66
CA LEU A 8 15.26 8.22 -7.11
C LEU A 8 14.59 7.90 -5.77
N LEU A 9 13.91 6.75 -5.68
CA LEU A 9 13.31 6.31 -4.42
C LEU A 9 14.40 6.07 -3.38
N HIS A 10 15.45 5.32 -3.72
CA HIS A 10 16.57 5.07 -2.82
C HIS A 10 17.17 6.37 -2.26
N GLN A 11 17.44 7.36 -3.13
CA GLN A 11 17.93 8.67 -2.72
C GLN A 11 16.96 9.36 -1.73
N ARG A 12 15.65 9.32 -2.00
CA ARG A 12 14.63 9.89 -1.10
C ARG A 12 14.63 9.20 0.26
N LEU A 13 14.68 7.87 0.29
CA LEU A 13 14.68 7.11 1.53
C LEU A 13 15.92 7.44 2.35
N THR A 14 17.11 7.42 1.74
CA THR A 14 18.37 7.77 2.39
C THR A 14 18.35 9.18 2.98
N ASN A 15 17.87 10.17 2.23
CA ASN A 15 17.76 11.56 2.70
C ASN A 15 16.81 11.73 3.89
N LEU A 16 15.84 10.83 4.03
CA LEU A 16 14.85 10.83 5.12
C LEU A 16 15.27 9.91 6.29
N GLY A 17 16.44 9.26 6.23
CA GLY A 17 16.85 8.28 7.23
C GLY A 17 15.97 7.01 7.23
N LEU A 18 15.39 6.68 6.08
CA LEU A 18 14.52 5.53 5.87
C LEU A 18 15.20 4.50 4.96
N ARG A 19 14.69 3.27 5.02
CA ARG A 19 15.06 2.17 4.13
C ARG A 19 13.84 1.37 3.71
N GLU A 20 14.01 0.61 2.64
CA GLU A 20 13.05 -0.39 2.22
C GLU A 20 13.20 -1.66 3.07
N HIS A 21 12.09 -2.18 3.56
CA HIS A 21 11.97 -3.57 3.98
C HIS A 21 11.37 -4.35 2.82
N GLU A 22 12.18 -5.21 2.23
CA GLU A 22 11.89 -5.91 0.99
C GLU A 22 10.68 -6.86 1.14
N ILE A 23 9.76 -6.76 0.19
CA ILE A 23 8.60 -7.65 0.05
C ILE A 23 8.72 -8.39 -1.29
N ASN A 24 8.31 -9.65 -1.32
CA ASN A 24 8.41 -10.44 -2.55
C ASN A 24 7.57 -9.84 -3.71
N GLY A 25 8.20 -9.62 -4.86
CA GLY A 25 7.61 -9.09 -6.10
C GLY A 25 6.78 -10.08 -6.92
N ASP A 26 5.90 -10.87 -6.29
CA ASP A 26 5.12 -11.94 -6.95
C ASP A 26 3.74 -11.50 -7.48
N GLY A 27 3.49 -10.18 -7.55
CA GLY A 27 2.19 -9.59 -7.87
C GLY A 27 1.21 -9.49 -6.69
N ASN A 28 1.59 -9.98 -5.50
CA ASN A 28 0.88 -9.71 -4.24
C ASN A 28 1.53 -8.61 -3.40
N CYS A 29 2.62 -8.01 -3.88
CA CYS A 29 3.49 -7.11 -3.13
C CYS A 29 2.71 -6.07 -2.31
N GLN A 30 1.76 -5.33 -2.90
CA GLN A 30 0.96 -4.35 -2.17
C GLN A 30 0.20 -4.95 -0.96
N PHE A 31 -0.49 -6.07 -1.15
CA PHE A 31 -1.23 -6.73 -0.07
C PHE A 31 -0.30 -7.39 0.97
N ARG A 32 0.88 -7.84 0.54
CA ARG A 32 1.94 -8.35 1.44
C ARG A 32 2.50 -7.23 2.30
N SER A 33 2.78 -6.06 1.72
CA SER A 33 3.23 -4.87 2.45
C SER A 33 2.21 -4.46 3.50
N PHE A 34 0.92 -4.43 3.16
CA PHE A 34 -0.13 -4.18 4.15
C PHE A 34 -0.24 -5.24 5.24
N SER A 35 -0.13 -6.52 4.86
CA SER A 35 -0.12 -7.61 5.85
C SER A 35 1.05 -7.42 6.82
N TYR A 36 2.24 -7.09 6.31
CA TYR A 36 3.42 -6.86 7.12
C TYR A 36 3.23 -5.66 8.06
N GLU A 37 2.80 -4.51 7.54
CA GLU A 37 2.54 -3.29 8.33
C GLU A 37 1.47 -3.51 9.41
N MET A 38 0.46 -4.33 9.14
CA MET A 38 -0.62 -4.60 10.09
C MET A 38 -0.26 -5.67 11.12
N TYR A 39 0.50 -6.70 10.73
CA TYR A 39 0.63 -7.94 11.50
C TYR A 39 2.07 -8.40 11.75
N GLY A 40 3.07 -7.66 11.28
CA GLY A 40 4.48 -8.04 11.36
C GLY A 40 4.85 -9.25 10.48
N THR A 41 3.97 -9.65 9.57
CA THR A 41 4.19 -10.78 8.65
C THR A 41 3.36 -10.61 7.39
N ASP A 42 3.89 -11.05 6.24
CA ASP A 42 3.21 -10.96 4.95
C ASP A 42 2.19 -12.09 4.69
N ARG A 43 2.08 -13.06 5.61
CA ARG A 43 1.27 -14.29 5.46
C ARG A 43 -0.23 -14.06 5.32
N TYR A 44 -0.75 -12.92 5.77
CA TYR A 44 -2.19 -12.62 5.72
C TYR A 44 -2.60 -11.83 4.47
N HIS A 45 -1.72 -11.68 3.48
CA HIS A 45 -1.98 -10.87 2.27
C HIS A 45 -3.26 -11.27 1.51
N LEU A 46 -3.64 -12.55 1.48
CA LEU A 46 -4.89 -13.00 0.86
C LEU A 46 -6.13 -12.53 1.63
N ALA A 47 -6.05 -12.49 2.96
CA ALA A 47 -7.13 -11.99 3.80
C ALA A 47 -7.28 -10.47 3.62
N VAL A 48 -6.17 -9.73 3.55
CA VAL A 48 -6.17 -8.29 3.24
C VAL A 48 -6.82 -8.03 1.88
N ARG A 49 -6.40 -8.75 0.83
CA ARG A 49 -6.99 -8.66 -0.50
C ARG A 49 -8.50 -8.91 -0.48
N ARG A 50 -8.93 -10.00 0.16
CA ARG A 50 -10.34 -10.37 0.24
C ARG A 50 -11.17 -9.26 0.90
N LYS A 51 -10.69 -8.73 2.03
CA LYS A 51 -11.40 -7.66 2.75
C LYS A 51 -11.49 -6.37 1.93
N ALA A 52 -10.42 -6.00 1.22
CA ALA A 52 -10.44 -4.83 0.33
C ALA A 52 -11.48 -4.99 -0.80
N VAL A 53 -11.52 -6.15 -1.45
CA VAL A 53 -12.50 -6.46 -2.51
C VAL A 53 -13.93 -6.46 -1.97
N GLU A 54 -14.16 -7.06 -0.80
CA GLU A 54 -15.47 -7.07 -0.13
C GLU A 54 -15.92 -5.64 0.22
N TYR A 55 -15.01 -4.80 0.73
CA TYR A 55 -15.30 -3.40 1.02
C TYR A 55 -15.68 -2.59 -0.23
N MET A 56 -14.90 -2.72 -1.31
CA MET A 56 -15.19 -2.06 -2.57
C MET A 56 -16.53 -2.50 -3.15
N ARG A 57 -16.87 -3.78 -3.01
CA ARG A 57 -18.17 -4.31 -3.45
C ARG A 57 -19.33 -3.73 -2.64
N ALA A 58 -19.16 -3.60 -1.33
CA ALA A 58 -20.18 -3.05 -0.43
C ALA A 58 -20.39 -1.54 -0.61
N ASN A 59 -19.31 -0.80 -0.90
CA ASN A 59 -19.33 0.65 -1.10
C ASN A 59 -19.22 0.99 -2.59
N ARG A 60 -19.97 0.26 -3.41
CA ARG A 60 -19.84 0.26 -4.87
C ARG A 60 -19.81 1.66 -5.48
N ASP A 61 -20.67 2.56 -5.02
CA ASP A 61 -20.85 3.87 -5.65
C ASP A 61 -19.59 4.75 -5.51
N ASP A 62 -18.81 4.57 -4.44
CA ASP A 62 -17.56 5.32 -4.21
C ASP A 62 -16.43 4.90 -5.17
N PHE A 63 -16.45 3.65 -5.65
CA PHE A 63 -15.38 3.08 -6.49
C PHE A 63 -15.79 2.92 -7.95
N ALA A 64 -17.07 2.67 -8.24
CA ALA A 64 -17.53 2.44 -9.60
C ALA A 64 -17.47 3.69 -10.48
N VAL A 65 -17.39 4.90 -9.88
CA VAL A 65 -17.25 6.18 -10.60
C VAL A 65 -15.98 6.25 -11.46
N PHE A 66 -14.96 5.46 -11.14
CA PHE A 66 -13.70 5.39 -11.90
C PHE A 66 -13.79 4.48 -13.15
N PHE A 67 -14.94 3.85 -13.39
CA PHE A 67 -15.13 2.90 -14.49
C PHE A 67 -16.25 3.32 -15.42
N SER A 68 -16.08 3.07 -16.72
CA SER A 68 -17.14 3.25 -17.71
C SER A 68 -18.21 2.17 -17.55
N GLY A 69 -19.21 2.47 -16.72
CA GLY A 69 -20.39 1.62 -16.50
C GLY A 69 -20.16 0.42 -15.58
N ARG A 70 -21.27 -0.26 -15.23
CA ARG A 70 -21.28 -1.28 -14.17
C ARG A 70 -20.39 -2.49 -14.45
N ARG A 71 -20.35 -2.94 -15.71
CA ARG A 71 -19.58 -4.12 -16.13
C ARG A 71 -18.07 -3.95 -15.93
N GLY A 72 -17.55 -2.73 -16.06
CA GLY A 72 -16.12 -2.46 -15.86
C GLY A 72 -15.69 -2.72 -14.42
N PHE A 73 -16.44 -2.18 -13.46
CA PHE A 73 -16.15 -2.37 -12.04
C PHE A 73 -16.29 -3.83 -11.58
N ASP A 74 -17.34 -4.53 -12.02
CA ASP A 74 -17.55 -5.93 -11.64
C ASP A 74 -16.42 -6.83 -12.20
N SER A 75 -15.95 -6.56 -13.42
CA SER A 75 -14.80 -7.23 -14.02
C SER A 75 -13.52 -6.95 -13.24
N TYR A 76 -13.29 -5.68 -12.86
CA TYR A 76 -12.15 -5.28 -12.03
C TYR A 76 -12.12 -6.05 -10.70
N LEU A 77 -13.22 -6.08 -9.95
CA LEU A 77 -13.27 -6.82 -8.68
C LEU A 77 -13.07 -8.33 -8.86
N THR A 78 -13.56 -8.89 -9.95
CA THR A 78 -13.38 -10.32 -10.28
C THR A 78 -11.92 -10.65 -10.53
N GLN A 79 -11.19 -9.76 -11.22
CA GLN A 79 -9.75 -9.92 -11.43
C GLN A 79 -8.99 -9.70 -10.12
N LEU A 80 -9.31 -8.63 -9.40
CA LEU A 80 -8.62 -8.22 -8.17
C LEU A 80 -8.70 -9.26 -7.06
N GLN A 81 -9.77 -10.06 -7.01
CA GLN A 81 -9.89 -11.17 -6.05
C GLN A 81 -8.85 -12.28 -6.27
N ARG A 82 -8.29 -12.41 -7.47
CA ARG A 82 -7.32 -13.47 -7.80
C ARG A 82 -5.97 -13.18 -7.16
N PRO A 83 -5.30 -14.19 -6.55
CA PRO A 83 -3.91 -14.04 -6.13
C PRO A 83 -3.02 -13.59 -7.29
N LYS A 84 -1.98 -12.83 -6.97
CA LYS A 84 -1.01 -12.25 -7.92
C LYS A 84 -1.57 -11.17 -8.87
N GLN A 85 -2.87 -10.86 -8.83
CA GLN A 85 -3.38 -9.65 -9.47
C GLN A 85 -2.85 -8.43 -8.73
N TRP A 86 -2.23 -7.50 -9.46
CA TRP A 86 -1.68 -6.28 -8.88
C TRP A 86 -2.80 -5.42 -8.31
N GLY A 87 -2.52 -4.81 -7.16
CA GLY A 87 -3.33 -3.72 -6.64
C GLY A 87 -2.88 -2.38 -7.23
N ASP A 88 -3.68 -1.36 -6.97
CA ASP A 88 -3.58 0.00 -7.49
C ASP A 88 -3.94 1.03 -6.39
N GLU A 89 -4.19 2.27 -6.80
CA GLU A 89 -4.63 3.34 -5.91
C GLU A 89 -6.00 3.07 -5.25
N LEU A 90 -6.95 2.43 -5.96
CA LEU A 90 -8.26 2.11 -5.40
C LEU A 90 -8.15 1.10 -4.26
N THR A 91 -7.22 0.14 -4.39
CA THR A 91 -6.92 -0.77 -3.27
C THR A 91 -6.26 -0.10 -2.08
N LEU A 92 -5.37 0.89 -2.27
CA LEU A 92 -4.81 1.67 -1.16
C LEU A 92 -5.94 2.35 -0.37
N ARG A 93 -6.86 3.01 -1.09
CA ARG A 93 -8.02 3.67 -0.50
C ARG A 93 -8.95 2.68 0.21
N ALA A 94 -9.29 1.57 -0.44
CA ALA A 94 -10.17 0.56 0.15
C ALA A 94 -9.57 -0.06 1.42
N ILE A 95 -8.26 -0.30 1.45
CA ILE A 95 -7.57 -0.85 2.62
C ILE A 95 -7.52 0.16 3.75
N SER A 96 -7.17 1.43 3.47
CA SER A 96 -7.28 2.54 4.42
C SER A 96 -8.66 2.52 5.10
N ASP A 97 -9.72 2.57 4.29
CA ASP A 97 -11.09 2.72 4.78
C ASP A 97 -11.57 1.50 5.56
N CYS A 98 -11.39 0.28 5.04
CA CYS A 98 -11.93 -0.92 5.67
C CYS A 98 -11.16 -1.39 6.93
N TYR A 99 -9.91 -0.95 7.09
CA TYR A 99 -9.13 -1.19 8.31
C TYR A 99 -9.11 0.01 9.25
N GLY A 100 -9.60 1.17 8.83
CA GLY A 100 -9.61 2.40 9.62
C GLY A 100 -8.20 2.95 9.91
N VAL A 101 -7.25 2.66 9.02
CA VAL A 101 -5.83 3.03 9.13
C VAL A 101 -5.49 4.16 8.19
N GLN A 102 -4.55 5.01 8.58
CA GLN A 102 -3.96 6.02 7.68
C GLN A 102 -2.82 5.37 6.90
N VAL A 103 -2.79 5.57 5.58
CA VAL A 103 -1.77 4.97 4.70
C VAL A 103 -0.91 6.05 4.10
N HIS A 104 0.40 5.88 4.21
CA HIS A 104 1.43 6.73 3.62
C HIS A 104 2.23 5.94 2.59
N VAL A 105 2.45 6.52 1.42
CA VAL A 105 3.27 5.90 0.38
C VAL A 105 4.31 6.88 -0.14
N LEU A 106 5.59 6.58 0.04
CA LEU A 106 6.68 7.26 -0.68
C LEU A 106 6.89 6.57 -2.02
N THR A 107 6.78 7.31 -3.12
CA THR A 107 6.85 6.73 -4.46
C THR A 107 8.12 7.14 -5.18
N SER A 108 8.46 6.45 -6.27
CA SER A 108 9.48 6.89 -7.23
C SER A 108 8.94 7.83 -8.32
N ASN A 109 7.73 8.39 -8.15
CA ASN A 109 7.20 9.38 -9.08
C ASN A 109 7.90 10.74 -8.86
N PRO A 110 8.44 11.40 -9.90
CA PRO A 110 9.16 12.66 -9.75
C PRO A 110 8.26 13.79 -9.24
N GLU A 111 6.99 13.82 -9.63
CA GLU A 111 6.05 14.90 -9.31
C GLU A 111 5.22 14.57 -8.07
N ASN A 112 4.64 13.35 -8.02
CA ASN A 112 3.77 12.92 -6.94
C ASN A 112 4.47 11.92 -6.01
N TRP A 113 5.46 12.43 -5.28
CA TRP A 113 6.42 11.63 -4.53
C TRP A 113 5.89 11.08 -3.20
N TYR A 114 4.78 11.62 -2.69
CA TYR A 114 4.16 11.20 -1.44
C TYR A 114 2.64 11.15 -1.58
N LEU A 115 2.06 10.00 -1.27
CA LEU A 115 0.62 9.76 -1.26
C LEU A 115 0.16 9.52 0.17
N ARG A 116 -1.03 10.02 0.50
CA ARG A 116 -1.68 9.81 1.78
C ARG A 116 -3.15 9.47 1.58
N TYR A 117 -3.60 8.42 2.24
CA TYR A 117 -5.00 8.01 2.27
C TYR A 117 -5.49 8.00 3.71
N ASP A 118 -6.54 8.77 3.97
CA ASP A 118 -7.21 8.85 5.25
C ASP A 118 -8.57 8.14 5.17
N PRO A 119 -8.90 7.28 6.16
CA PRO A 119 -10.18 6.61 6.20
C PRO A 119 -11.30 7.56 6.61
N PRO A 120 -12.55 7.31 6.19
CA PRO A 120 -13.68 8.18 6.49
C PRO A 120 -13.99 8.25 7.99
N GLY A 121 -14.59 9.37 8.38
CA GLY A 121 -15.06 9.63 9.74
C GLY A 121 -13.95 9.99 10.75
N PRO A 122 -14.32 10.32 12.00
CA PRO A 122 -13.37 10.61 13.05
C PRO A 122 -12.67 9.34 13.54
N ALA A 123 -11.45 9.49 14.05
CA ALA A 123 -10.77 8.39 14.71
C ALA A 123 -11.54 7.99 15.98
N ALA A 124 -11.88 6.71 16.11
CA ALA A 124 -12.79 6.26 17.16
C ALA A 124 -12.26 6.48 18.59
N ARG A 125 -10.92 6.45 18.80
CA ARG A 125 -10.25 6.66 20.10
C ARG A 125 -8.78 7.08 19.94
N GLY A 126 -8.51 8.35 19.68
CA GLY A 126 -7.13 8.88 19.57
C GLY A 126 -6.56 8.83 18.16
N GLU A 127 -5.23 8.78 18.02
CA GLU A 127 -4.59 8.76 16.70
C GLU A 127 -4.86 7.45 15.94
N ARG A 128 -5.10 7.56 14.63
CA ARG A 128 -5.26 6.40 13.77
C ARG A 128 -3.91 5.70 13.63
N ARG A 129 -3.92 4.37 13.61
CA ARG A 129 -2.74 3.59 13.23
C ARG A 129 -2.30 4.03 11.83
N GLN A 130 -1.02 4.36 11.70
CA GLN A 130 -0.39 4.78 10.45
C GLN A 130 0.39 3.60 9.88
N LEU A 131 0.27 3.38 8.57
CA LEU A 131 1.03 2.37 7.82
C LEU A 131 1.89 3.06 6.76
N PHE A 132 3.14 2.64 6.61
CA PHE A 132 4.13 3.28 5.75
C PHE A 132 4.67 2.30 4.71
N LEU A 133 4.38 2.61 3.45
CA LEU A 133 4.82 1.82 2.29
C LEU A 133 5.73 2.66 1.39
N CYS A 134 6.53 1.98 0.58
CA CYS A 134 7.20 2.61 -0.56
C CYS A 134 6.78 1.95 -1.87
N TYR A 135 6.86 2.71 -2.96
CA TYR A 135 6.40 2.28 -4.27
C TYR A 135 7.39 2.67 -5.37
N VAL A 136 8.03 1.66 -5.96
CA VAL A 136 8.75 1.82 -7.23
C VAL A 136 7.71 1.81 -8.34
N ALA A 137 7.34 2.98 -8.83
CA ALA A 137 6.28 3.14 -9.81
C ALA A 137 6.71 2.66 -11.21
N PRO A 138 5.83 1.96 -11.97
CA PRO A 138 4.50 1.48 -11.59
C PRO A 138 4.47 0.01 -11.11
N VAL A 139 5.57 -0.52 -10.56
CA VAL A 139 5.83 -1.97 -10.54
C VAL A 139 5.80 -2.64 -9.17
N HIS A 140 6.24 -1.99 -8.09
CA HIS A 140 6.53 -2.73 -6.86
C HIS A 140 6.27 -1.92 -5.58
N TYR A 141 5.53 -2.53 -4.65
CA TYR A 141 5.30 -2.00 -3.30
C TYR A 141 6.11 -2.79 -2.28
N SER A 142 6.69 -2.07 -1.33
CA SER A 142 7.39 -2.61 -0.16
C SER A 142 7.03 -1.81 1.08
N VAL A 143 7.64 -2.15 2.21
CA VAL A 143 7.42 -1.49 3.50
C VAL A 143 8.52 -0.47 3.76
N LEU A 144 8.16 0.68 4.33
CA LEU A 144 9.13 1.65 4.84
C LEU A 144 9.54 1.26 6.26
N ALA A 145 10.85 1.24 6.51
CA ALA A 145 11.40 1.06 7.83
C ALA A 145 12.40 2.19 8.14
N PRO A 146 12.58 2.58 9.41
CA PRO A 146 13.71 3.42 9.81
C PRO A 146 15.04 2.73 9.45
N CYS A 147 16.02 3.51 9.02
CA CYS A 147 17.41 3.09 9.16
C CYS A 147 17.68 2.92 10.65
N GLN A 148 18.11 1.73 11.08
CA GLN A 148 18.60 1.61 12.46
C GLN A 148 19.83 2.51 12.58
N GLU A 149 19.91 3.31 13.64
CA GLU A 149 21.20 3.90 14.01
C GLU A 149 22.16 2.74 14.28
N GLU A 150 23.34 2.73 13.66
CA GLU A 150 24.41 1.85 14.10
C GLU A 150 24.84 2.31 15.50
N GLY A 151 24.22 1.75 16.53
CA GLY A 151 24.46 2.09 17.93
C GLY A 151 24.13 0.92 18.86
N GLU A 152 25.18 0.38 19.48
CA GLU A 152 25.19 -0.66 20.51
C GLU A 152 24.93 -2.11 20.05
N ALA A 153 25.76 -2.61 19.13
CA ALA A 153 26.21 -3.99 19.28
C ALA A 153 27.19 -4.04 20.47
N ALA A 154 26.63 -4.43 21.61
CA ALA A 154 27.24 -4.80 22.90
C ALA A 154 28.79 -4.83 22.98
N ALA A 155 29.31 -3.98 23.87
CA ALA A 155 30.60 -4.18 24.51
C ALA A 155 30.58 -5.37 25.49
#